data_AF-F0VKP5-F1
#
_entry.id   AF-F0VKP5-F1
#
_cell.length_a   1.000
_cell.length_b   1.000
_cell.length_c   1.000
_cell.angle_alpha   90.00
_cell.angle_beta   90.00
_cell.angle_gamma   90.00
#
_symmetry.space_group_name_H-M   'P 1'
#
loop_
_entity.id
_entity.type
_entity.pdbx_description
1 polymer ?
#
loop_
_entity_poly.entity_id
_entity_poly.type
_entity_poly.pdbx_seq_one_letter_code
_entity_poly.pdbx_strand_id
1 'polypeptide(L)'
;MRRVREPPSLRNALENFKVASKEATRARGRAWSVYEGWPPRSRIPVGDEHSKFGPLKRRAFVFNRVNGTGRRREATLAICCGNKPVLLLSEVEFEALVEKLPWIKHEMSEFKKLL
;
A
#
# COMPACT_ATOMS: atom_id res chain seq x y z
N MET A 1 -26.72 -41.26 -7.75
CA MET A 1 -27.35 -39.95 -8.03
C MET A 1 -26.59 -38.85 -7.28
N ARG A 2 -25.90 -37.93 -7.97
CA ARG A 2 -25.25 -36.77 -7.34
C ARG A 2 -26.34 -35.76 -6.97
N ARG A 3 -26.49 -35.42 -5.68
CA ARG A 3 -27.40 -34.35 -5.24
C ARG A 3 -26.88 -33.02 -5.79
N VAL A 4 -27.61 -32.43 -6.73
CA VAL A 4 -27.38 -31.05 -7.17
C VAL A 4 -27.83 -30.15 -6.02
N ARG A 5 -26.88 -29.51 -5.33
CA ARG A 5 -27.21 -28.49 -4.33
C ARG A 5 -27.61 -27.23 -5.07
N GLU A 6 -28.82 -26.74 -4.84
CA GLU A 6 -29.24 -25.43 -5.35
C GLU A 6 -28.26 -24.36 -4.85
N PRO A 7 -27.86 -23.42 -5.72
CA PRO A 7 -26.95 -22.35 -5.32
C PRO A 7 -27.63 -21.52 -4.23
N PRO A 8 -26.94 -21.19 -3.12
CA PRO A 8 -27.50 -20.35 -2.09
C PRO A 8 -27.92 -19.01 -2.70
N SER A 9 -29.05 -18.46 -2.23
CA SER A 9 -29.43 -17.10 -2.58
C SER A 9 -28.25 -16.15 -2.29
N LEU A 10 -28.12 -15.07 -3.06
CA LEU A 10 -27.00 -14.13 -2.93
C LEU A 10 -26.81 -13.67 -1.48
N ARG A 11 -27.91 -13.43 -0.76
CA ARG A 11 -27.89 -13.06 0.66
C ARG A 11 -27.24 -14.13 1.53
N ASN A 12 -27.57 -15.39 1.31
CA ASN A 12 -26.99 -16.52 2.05
C ASN A 12 -25.52 -16.73 1.68
N ALA A 13 -25.16 -16.55 0.40
CA ALA A 13 -23.75 -16.62 -0.03
C ALA A 13 -22.89 -15.53 0.61
N LEU A 14 -23.42 -14.30 0.72
CA LEU A 14 -22.73 -13.17 1.35
C LEU A 14 -22.56 -13.35 2.86
N GLU A 15 -23.59 -13.85 3.57
CA GLU A 15 -23.46 -14.15 5.00
C GLU A 15 -22.47 -15.29 5.25
N ASN A 16 -22.52 -16.35 4.43
CA ASN A 16 -21.55 -17.44 4.51
C ASN A 16 -20.12 -16.96 4.24
N PHE A 17 -19.93 -16.06 3.27
CA PHE A 17 -18.64 -15.45 2.98
C PHE A 17 -18.13 -14.61 4.16
N LYS A 18 -19.02 -13.82 4.80
CA LYS A 18 -18.68 -13.00 5.96
C LYS A 18 -18.22 -13.86 7.15
N VAL A 19 -18.90 -14.97 7.40
CA VAL A 19 -18.52 -15.94 8.44
C VAL A 19 -17.18 -16.59 8.12
N ALA A 20 -17.02 -17.13 6.91
CA ALA A 20 -15.77 -17.78 6.48
C ALA A 20 -14.58 -16.81 6.51
N SER A 21 -14.78 -15.56 6.08
CA SER A 21 -13.76 -14.51 6.12
C SER A 21 -13.36 -14.17 7.55
N LYS A 22 -14.34 -14.04 8.46
CA LYS A 22 -14.11 -13.78 9.88
C LYS A 22 -13.36 -14.92 10.58
N GLU A 23 -13.68 -16.17 10.27
CA GLU A 23 -12.99 -17.34 10.80
C GLU A 23 -11.56 -17.45 10.25
N ALA A 24 -11.36 -17.24 8.95
CA ALA A 24 -10.04 -17.23 8.32
C ALA A 24 -9.14 -16.11 8.88
N THR A 25 -9.72 -14.95 9.23
CA THR A 25 -8.98 -13.86 9.90
C THR A 25 -8.77 -14.08 11.40
N ARG A 26 -9.60 -14.90 12.06
CA ARG A 26 -9.43 -15.25 13.49
C ARG A 26 -8.21 -16.16 13.70
N ALA A 27 -8.00 -17.13 12.81
CA ALA A 27 -6.87 -18.05 12.86
C ALA A 27 -5.55 -17.40 12.40
N ARG A 28 -5.62 -16.44 11.46
CA ARG A 28 -4.48 -15.60 11.04
C ARG A 28 -4.29 -14.46 12.03
N GLY A 29 -3.90 -14.81 13.25
CA GLY A 29 -3.68 -13.87 14.35
C GLY A 29 -2.99 -12.60 13.86
N ARG A 30 -3.70 -11.47 13.97
CA ARG A 30 -3.16 -10.12 13.87
C ARG A 30 -2.11 -9.89 12.76
N ALA A 31 -2.27 -10.47 11.57
CA ALA A 31 -1.39 -10.16 10.43
C ALA A 31 -1.44 -8.66 10.04
N TRP A 32 -2.40 -7.91 10.60
CA TRP A 32 -2.58 -6.46 10.49
C TRP A 32 -2.00 -5.63 11.66
N SER A 33 -1.44 -6.27 12.69
CA SER A 33 -0.89 -5.58 13.87
C SER A 33 0.50 -4.97 13.65
N VAL A 34 1.28 -5.51 12.71
CA VAL A 34 2.63 -4.99 12.43
C VAL A 34 2.58 -4.22 11.11
N TYR A 35 2.38 -2.90 11.21
CA TYR A 35 2.61 -2.02 10.07
C TYR A 35 4.11 -1.79 9.95
N GLU A 36 4.72 -2.43 8.95
CA GLU A 36 6.14 -2.28 8.59
C GLU A 36 6.35 -1.14 7.59
N GLY A 37 5.74 0.02 7.86
CA GLY A 37 5.90 1.21 7.03
C GLY A 37 6.31 2.44 7.82
N TRP A 38 6.89 3.41 7.12
CA TRP A 38 7.28 4.71 7.63
C TRP A 38 6.33 5.81 7.11
N PRO A 39 5.98 6.83 7.93
CA PRO A 39 6.37 6.94 9.33
C PRO A 39 5.67 5.88 10.20
N PRO A 40 6.33 5.41 11.28
CA PRO A 40 5.78 4.42 12.20
C PRO A 40 4.42 4.86 12.76
N ARG A 41 3.58 3.90 13.19
CA ARG A 41 2.25 4.16 13.77
C ARG A 41 2.25 4.97 15.08
N SER A 42 3.38 5.51 15.54
CA SER A 42 3.38 6.46 16.65
C SER A 42 2.82 7.82 16.21
N ARG A 43 1.57 8.07 16.64
CA ARG A 43 0.77 9.32 16.60
C ARG A 43 -0.17 9.57 15.43
N ILE A 44 -0.93 8.55 14.99
CA ILE A 44 -2.22 8.84 14.34
C ILE A 44 -3.33 8.19 15.17
N PRO A 45 -4.08 8.95 15.99
CA PRO A 45 -5.22 8.42 16.73
C PRO A 45 -6.25 7.89 15.73
N VAL A 46 -6.66 6.65 15.96
CA VAL A 46 -7.59 5.90 15.13
C VAL A 46 -9.01 6.34 15.48
N GLY A 47 -9.72 6.98 14.55
CA GLY A 47 -11.15 7.34 14.74
C GLY A 47 -11.48 8.83 14.66
N ASP A 48 -10.49 9.69 14.43
CA ASP A 48 -10.72 11.10 14.14
C ASP A 48 -11.12 11.28 12.66
N GLU A 49 -11.98 12.24 12.30
CA GLU A 49 -12.42 12.47 10.90
C GLU A 49 -11.25 12.84 9.97
N HIS A 50 -10.13 13.26 10.57
CA HIS A 50 -8.85 13.51 9.91
C HIS A 50 -7.96 12.25 9.79
N SER A 51 -8.23 11.19 10.56
CA SER A 51 -7.50 9.91 10.56
C SER A 51 -7.97 8.98 9.43
N LYS A 52 -7.74 9.41 8.19
CA LYS A 52 -8.11 8.65 7.00
C LYS A 52 -7.18 7.44 6.86
N PHE A 53 -7.68 6.29 7.30
CA PHE A 53 -6.98 5.00 7.28
C PHE A 53 -6.52 4.59 5.87
N GLY A 54 -5.22 4.32 5.74
CA GLY A 54 -4.60 3.59 4.64
C GLY A 54 -3.58 4.39 3.82
N PRO A 55 -2.82 3.73 2.93
CA PRO A 55 -1.94 4.38 1.94
C PRO A 55 -2.68 5.37 1.00
N LEU A 56 -4.00 5.46 1.13
CA LEU A 56 -4.92 6.08 0.19
C LEU A 56 -5.02 7.61 0.25
N LYS A 57 -4.20 8.31 1.05
CA LYS A 57 -4.09 9.79 1.01
C LYS A 57 -2.68 10.31 1.27
N ARG A 58 -1.66 9.44 1.23
CA ARG A 58 -0.28 9.84 1.46
C ARG A 58 0.36 10.21 0.13
N ARG A 59 1.03 11.36 0.05
CA ARG A 59 1.82 11.75 -1.14
C ARG A 59 3.07 10.89 -1.29
N ALA A 60 3.64 10.43 -0.17
CA ALA A 60 4.71 9.44 -0.15
C ALA A 60 4.71 8.64 1.17
N PHE A 61 5.23 7.42 1.16
CA PHE A 61 5.46 6.59 2.35
C PHE A 61 6.56 5.54 2.09
N VAL A 62 7.25 5.07 3.11
CA VAL A 62 8.22 3.96 2.97
C VAL A 62 7.57 2.69 3.51
N PHE A 63 7.90 1.54 2.92
CA PHE A 63 7.49 0.24 3.42
C PHE A 63 8.49 -0.82 3.01
N ASN A 64 8.49 -1.95 3.71
CA ASN A 64 9.31 -3.09 3.36
C ASN A 64 8.64 -3.89 2.23
N ARG A 65 9.21 -3.85 1.03
CA ARG A 65 8.79 -4.67 -0.11
C ARG A 65 9.50 -6.02 -0.08
N VAL A 66 8.77 -7.09 -0.34
CA VAL A 66 9.36 -8.42 -0.51
C VAL A 66 9.94 -8.53 -1.92
N ASN A 67 11.20 -8.93 -2.04
CA ASN A 67 11.86 -9.12 -3.33
C ASN A 67 11.27 -10.31 -4.10
N GLY A 68 11.56 -10.43 -5.41
CA GLY A 68 10.97 -11.46 -6.27
C GLY A 68 11.17 -12.91 -5.83
N THR A 69 12.14 -13.18 -4.94
CA THR A 69 12.39 -14.53 -4.37
C THR A 69 11.73 -14.76 -3.01
N GLY A 70 11.02 -13.78 -2.46
CA GLY A 70 10.29 -13.92 -1.19
C GLY A 70 11.16 -13.83 0.07
N ARG A 71 12.49 -13.90 -0.08
CA ARG A 71 13.43 -14.15 1.03
C ARG A 71 14.04 -12.89 1.62
N ARG A 72 14.11 -11.79 0.86
CA ARG A 72 14.65 -10.52 1.34
C ARG A 72 13.59 -9.44 1.29
N ARG A 73 13.59 -8.61 2.33
CA ARG A 73 12.79 -7.38 2.39
C ARG A 73 13.71 -6.21 2.10
N GLU A 74 13.21 -5.28 1.32
CA GLU A 74 13.92 -4.08 0.91
C GLU A 74 13.08 -2.86 1.29
N ALA A 75 13.73 -1.85 1.86
CA ALA A 75 13.08 -0.58 2.13
C ALA A 75 12.74 0.10 0.80
N THR A 76 11.46 0.40 0.59
CA THR A 76 10.96 0.98 -0.66
C THR A 76 10.17 2.24 -0.37
N LEU A 77 10.56 3.36 -0.99
CA LEU A 77 9.81 4.60 -1.01
C LEU A 77 8.72 4.51 -2.09
N ALA A 78 7.45 4.67 -1.69
CA ALA A 78 6.33 4.89 -2.59
C ALA A 78 6.04 6.39 -2.71
N ILE A 79 5.94 6.89 -3.95
CA ILE A 79 5.39 8.21 -4.27
C ILE A 79 4.04 8.01 -4.94
N CYS A 80 3.02 8.72 -4.46
CA CYS A 80 1.64 8.54 -4.86
C CYS A 80 1.07 9.76 -5.57
N CYS A 81 0.21 9.51 -6.55
CA CYS A 81 -0.71 10.50 -7.11
C CYS A 81 -2.10 10.22 -6.54
N GLY A 82 -2.55 11.09 -5.64
CA GLY A 82 -3.75 10.85 -4.84
C GLY A 82 -3.60 9.60 -3.97
N ASN A 83 -4.42 8.58 -4.24
CA ASN A 83 -4.44 7.33 -3.49
C ASN A 83 -3.69 6.17 -4.19
N LYS A 84 -3.07 6.43 -5.35
CA LYS A 84 -2.39 5.42 -6.16
C LYS A 84 -0.88 5.60 -6.07
N PRO A 85 -0.11 4.57 -5.64
CA PRO A 85 1.34 4.59 -5.79
C PRO A 85 1.69 4.57 -7.29
N VAL A 86 2.49 5.53 -7.73
CA VAL A 86 2.88 5.69 -9.15
C VAL A 86 4.35 5.41 -9.35
N LEU A 87 5.16 5.66 -8.31
CA LEU A 87 6.58 5.36 -8.31
C LEU A 87 6.94 4.60 -7.03
N LEU A 88 7.72 3.53 -7.20
CA LEU A 88 8.31 2.76 -6.12
C LEU A 88 9.82 2.79 -6.35
N LEU A 89 10.58 3.24 -5.37
CA LEU A 89 12.03 3.33 -5.43
C LEU A 89 12.62 2.51 -4.30
N SER A 90 13.56 1.63 -4.62
CA SER A 90 14.49 1.11 -3.62
C SER A 90 15.36 2.24 -3.06
N GLU A 91 16.12 1.94 -2.02
CA GLU A 91 17.12 2.85 -1.48
C GLU A 91 18.12 3.30 -2.55
N VAL A 92 18.69 2.34 -3.31
CA VAL A 92 19.65 2.61 -4.38
C VAL A 92 19.04 3.46 -5.51
N GLU A 93 17.80 3.16 -5.91
CA GLU A 93 17.09 3.93 -6.94
C GLU A 93 16.77 5.36 -6.46
N PHE A 94 16.44 5.51 -5.18
CA PHE A 94 16.19 6.81 -4.58
C PHE A 94 17.46 7.66 -4.50
N GLU A 95 18.59 7.09 -4.08
CA GLU A 95 19.88 7.78 -4.07
C GLU A 95 20.27 8.26 -5.47
N ALA A 96 20.17 7.38 -6.47
CA ALA A 96 20.43 7.74 -7.87
C ALA A 96 19.50 8.85 -8.37
N LEU A 97 18.23 8.86 -7.96
CA LEU A 97 17.31 9.96 -8.27
C LEU A 97 17.80 11.27 -7.63
N VAL A 98 18.19 11.24 -6.35
CA VAL A 98 18.68 12.42 -5.62
C VAL A 98 19.89 13.04 -6.29
N GLU A 99 20.84 12.23 -6.76
CA GLU A 99 21.99 12.70 -7.54
C GLU A 99 21.60 13.41 -8.83
N LYS A 100 20.51 12.97 -9.48
CA LYS A 100 20.01 13.56 -10.74
C LYS A 100 19.08 14.77 -10.52
N LEU A 101 18.54 14.98 -9.32
CA LEU A 101 17.60 16.07 -9.03
C LEU A 101 18.11 17.46 -9.42
N PRO A 102 19.39 17.85 -9.21
CA PRO A 102 19.89 19.15 -9.61
C PRO A 102 19.78 19.37 -11.13
N TRP A 103 20.17 18.36 -11.92
CA TRP A 103 20.06 18.40 -13.37
C TRP A 103 18.60 18.47 -13.82
N ILE A 104 17.71 17.61 -13.28
CA ILE A 104 16.27 17.63 -13.59
C ILE A 104 15.66 19.01 -13.32
N LYS A 105 16.00 19.63 -12.18
CA LYS A 105 15.52 20.98 -11.83
C LYS A 105 16.00 22.03 -12.83
N HIS A 106 17.25 21.93 -13.29
CA HIS A 106 17.79 22.82 -14.30
C HIS A 106 17.02 22.69 -15.62
N GLU A 107 16.87 21.47 -16.13
CA GLU A 107 16.12 21.20 -17.38
C GLU A 107 14.66 21.70 -17.30
N MET A 108 13.98 21.48 -16.17
CA MET A 108 12.62 21.98 -15.96
C MET A 108 12.54 23.52 -15.98
N SER A 109 13.56 24.19 -15.42
CA SER A 109 13.65 25.65 -15.44
C SER A 109 13.88 26.18 -16.85
N GLU A 110 14.80 25.58 -17.60
CA GLU A 110 15.06 25.96 -18.99
C GLU A 110 13.82 25.74 -19.86
N PHE A 111 13.16 24.59 -19.74
CA PHE A 111 11.96 24.29 -20.51
C PHE A 111 10.81 25.25 -20.20
N LYS A 112 10.64 25.66 -18.94
CA LYS A 112 9.60 26.63 -18.54
C LYS A 112 9.76 27.98 -19.23
N LYS A 113 10.98 28.41 -19.59
CA LYS A 113 11.21 29.67 -20.32
C LYS A 113 10.64 29.65 -21.74
N LEU A 114 10.29 28.47 -22.26
CA LEU A 114 9.68 28.28 -23.57
C LEU A 114 8.15 28.42 -23.55
N LEU A 115 7.53 28.58 -22.37
CA LEU A 115 6.11 28.85 -22.17
C LEU A 115 5.87 30.35 -22.02
#